data_AF-A0A953QNN9-F1
#
_entry.id   AF-A0A953QNN9-F1
#
_cell.length_a   1.000
_cell.length_b   1.000
_cell.length_c   1.000
_cell.angle_alpha   90.00
_cell.angle_beta   90.00
_cell.angle_gamma   90.00
#
_symmetry.space_group_name_H-M   'P 1'
#
loop_
_entity.id
_entity.type
_entity.pdbx_description
1 polymer ?
#
loop_
_entity_poly.entity_id
_entity_poly.type
_entity_poly.pdbx_seq_one_letter_code
_entity_poly.pdbx_strand_id
1 'polypeptide(L)'
;MEASMQPDHTVVIRRRIPAPRAEVFAAWTDPESIRHWMCPGDATSAEAHLDVRVGGKFRVVMKSPSRDYVHTGEYLTVDPPSKLAFSWSTDESSPRPPW
;
A
#
# COMPACT_ATOMS: atom_id res chain seq x y z
N MET A 1 -30.88 -24.26 -7.43
CA MET A 1 -30.21 -23.05 -7.93
C MET A 1 -30.16 -22.08 -6.77
N GLU A 2 -28.97 -21.67 -6.33
CA GLU A 2 -28.79 -20.42 -5.61
C GLU A 2 -27.32 -20.05 -5.69
N ALA A 3 -27.02 -19.14 -6.61
CA ALA A 3 -25.76 -18.43 -6.64
C ALA A 3 -25.87 -17.28 -5.64
N SER A 4 -25.06 -17.30 -4.60
CA SER A 4 -24.88 -16.13 -3.72
C SER A 4 -23.60 -15.44 -4.13
N MET A 5 -23.72 -14.51 -5.08
CA MET A 5 -22.66 -13.55 -5.38
C MET A 5 -22.65 -12.52 -4.25
N GLN A 6 -21.59 -12.53 -3.44
CA GLN A 6 -21.41 -11.55 -2.36
C GLN A 6 -21.38 -10.12 -2.94
N PRO A 7 -21.86 -9.10 -2.20
CA PRO A 7 -21.80 -7.72 -2.67
C PRO A 7 -20.35 -7.32 -2.94
N ASP A 8 -20.11 -6.70 -4.08
CA ASP A 8 -18.80 -6.20 -4.47
C ASP A 8 -18.33 -5.15 -3.44
N HIS A 9 -17.43 -5.54 -2.52
CA HIS A 9 -16.90 -4.70 -1.45
C HIS A 9 -15.87 -3.68 -1.98
N THR A 10 -16.20 -3.02 -3.08
CA THR A 10 -15.33 -2.11 -3.82
C THR A 10 -15.61 -0.66 -3.43
N VAL A 11 -14.56 0.05 -3.04
CA VAL A 11 -14.59 1.50 -2.79
C VAL A 11 -13.73 2.21 -3.83
N VAL A 12 -14.28 3.24 -4.49
CA VAL A 12 -13.58 4.03 -5.51
C VAL A 12 -13.38 5.46 -5.03
N ILE A 13 -12.13 5.86 -4.85
CA ILE A 13 -11.74 7.23 -4.48
C ILE A 13 -11.11 7.92 -5.69
N ARG A 14 -11.56 9.14 -6.00
CA ARG A 14 -10.96 10.00 -7.03
C ARG A 14 -10.56 11.33 -6.43
N ARG A 15 -9.31 11.72 -6.61
CA ARG A 15 -8.77 13.00 -6.14
C ARG A 15 -7.87 13.60 -7.21
N ARG A 16 -7.98 14.91 -7.42
CA ARG A 16 -7.04 15.67 -8.23
C ARG A 16 -5.89 16.13 -7.35
N ILE A 17 -4.66 15.76 -7.73
CA ILE A 17 -3.43 16.18 -7.05
C ILE A 17 -2.69 17.12 -8.01
N PRO A 18 -2.33 18.36 -7.60
CA PRO A 18 -1.61 19.30 -8.45
C PRO A 18 -0.11 18.99 -8.50
N ALA A 19 0.24 17.79 -8.95
CA ALA A 19 1.63 17.33 -9.10
C ALA A 19 1.79 16.48 -10.37
N PRO A 20 3.00 16.37 -10.95
CA PRO A 20 3.27 15.46 -12.05
C PRO A 20 2.94 14.00 -11.71
N ARG A 21 2.43 13.25 -12.70
CA ARG A 21 2.07 11.83 -12.51
C ARG A 21 3.26 10.98 -12.01
N ALA A 22 4.47 11.29 -12.47
CA ALA A 22 5.68 10.61 -12.07
C ALA A 22 5.99 10.78 -10.58
N GLU A 23 5.77 11.97 -10.02
CA GLU A 23 5.95 12.22 -8.58
C GLU A 23 4.88 11.51 -7.75
N VAL A 24 3.62 11.54 -8.21
CA VAL A 24 2.54 10.79 -7.54
C VAL A 24 2.82 9.30 -7.56
N PHE A 25 3.33 8.76 -8.67
CA PHE A 25 3.72 7.35 -8.74
C PHE A 25 4.89 7.05 -7.80
N ALA A 26 5.94 7.88 -7.82
CA ALA A 26 7.09 7.77 -6.94
C ALA A 26 6.69 7.80 -5.46
N ALA A 27 5.69 8.59 -5.08
CA ALA A 27 5.18 8.62 -3.71
C ALA A 27 4.74 7.25 -3.19
N TRP A 28 4.32 6.34 -4.08
CA TRP A 28 3.93 4.97 -3.71
C TRP A 28 5.03 3.93 -3.88
N THR A 29 6.09 4.23 -4.64
CA THR A 29 7.13 3.25 -5.02
C THR A 29 8.52 3.57 -4.46
N ASP A 30 8.71 4.76 -3.92
CA ASP A 30 9.94 5.14 -3.21
C ASP A 30 9.74 4.94 -1.70
N PRO A 31 10.59 4.11 -1.04
CA PRO A 31 10.51 3.89 0.39
C PRO A 31 10.61 5.18 1.20
N GLU A 32 11.48 6.13 0.84
CA GLU A 32 11.62 7.38 1.59
C GLU A 32 10.35 8.24 1.50
N SER A 33 9.74 8.29 0.33
CA SER A 33 8.45 8.95 0.13
C SER A 33 7.36 8.33 1.01
N ILE A 34 7.20 7.00 1.01
CA ILE A 34 6.21 6.32 1.88
C ILE A 34 6.43 6.68 3.35
N ARG A 35 7.69 6.67 3.82
CA ARG A 35 8.02 7.03 5.21
C ARG A 35 7.61 8.45 5.58
N HIS A 36 7.57 9.35 4.60
CA HIS A 36 7.21 10.74 4.81
C HIS A 36 5.70 10.98 4.90
N TRP A 37 4.91 10.38 4.01
CA TRP A 37 3.47 10.70 3.91
C TRP A 37 2.54 9.65 4.53
N MET A 38 2.98 8.40 4.72
CA MET A 38 2.16 7.30 5.23
C MET A 38 2.10 7.28 6.77
N CYS A 39 1.83 8.43 7.36
CA CYS A 39 1.72 8.65 8.80
C CYS A 39 0.39 9.36 9.14
N PRO A 40 -0.78 8.72 8.97
CA PRO A 40 -2.06 9.35 9.31
C PRO A 40 -2.29 9.39 10.83
N GLY A 41 -2.96 10.44 11.33
CA GLY A 41 -3.42 10.51 12.71
C GLY A 41 -2.30 10.74 13.73
N ASP A 42 -2.18 9.84 14.71
CA ASP A 42 -1.16 9.85 15.78
C ASP A 42 0.12 9.11 15.41
N ALA A 43 0.24 8.64 14.16
CA ALA A 43 1.45 7.98 13.67
C ALA A 43 2.64 8.95 13.69
N THR A 44 3.75 8.52 14.29
CA THR A 44 4.96 9.34 14.48
C THR A 44 6.01 9.09 13.41
N SER A 45 6.01 7.90 12.82
CA SER A 45 6.95 7.50 11.76
C SER A 45 6.41 6.30 11.00
N ALA A 46 6.95 6.06 9.81
CA ALA A 46 6.72 4.83 9.09
C ALA A 46 8.05 4.19 8.66
N GLU A 47 8.05 2.87 8.52
CA GLU A 47 9.09 2.09 7.88
C GLU A 47 8.52 1.45 6.62
N ALA A 48 9.33 1.33 5.57
CA ALA A 48 8.90 0.76 4.30
C ALA A 48 10.00 -0.08 3.67
N HIS A 49 9.65 -1.30 3.29
CA HIS A 49 10.44 -2.21 2.45
C HIS A 49 9.61 -2.54 1.21
N LEU A 50 10.09 -2.15 0.03
CA LEU A 50 9.35 -2.25 -1.22
C LEU A 50 10.20 -2.97 -2.27
N ASP A 51 9.77 -4.12 -2.77
CA ASP A 51 10.32 -4.76 -3.97
C ASP A 51 9.44 -4.41 -5.17
N VAL A 52 9.66 -3.24 -5.78
CA VAL A 52 8.76 -2.63 -6.77
C VAL A 52 8.92 -3.26 -8.16
N ARG A 53 8.37 -4.46 -8.30
CA ARG A 53 8.23 -5.20 -9.55
C ARG A 53 6.98 -6.08 -9.46
N VAL A 54 6.43 -6.51 -10.60
CA VAL A 54 5.31 -7.46 -10.58
C VAL A 54 5.71 -8.75 -9.86
N GLY A 55 4.89 -9.19 -8.91
CA GLY A 55 5.17 -10.31 -8.00
C GLY A 55 6.11 -9.98 -6.83
N GLY A 56 6.66 -8.77 -6.80
CA GLY A 56 7.43 -8.26 -5.68
C GLY A 56 6.53 -7.91 -4.50
N LYS A 57 7.07 -7.99 -3.28
CA LYS A 57 6.31 -7.81 -2.05
C LYS A 57 6.69 -6.51 -1.36
N PHE A 58 5.78 -6.00 -0.55
CA PHE A 58 6.06 -4.85 0.31
C PHE A 58 5.64 -5.10 1.75
N ARG A 59 6.29 -4.35 2.64
CA ARG A 59 5.93 -4.20 4.04
C ARG A 59 6.02 -2.73 4.42
N VAL A 60 4.95 -2.20 4.98
CA VAL A 60 4.91 -0.88 5.60
C VAL A 60 4.53 -1.02 7.07
N VAL A 61 5.25 -0.34 7.95
CA VAL A 61 4.92 -0.26 9.38
C VAL A 61 4.67 1.19 9.72
N MET A 62 3.47 1.53 10.13
CA MET A 62 3.18 2.84 10.70
C MET A 62 3.30 2.73 12.22
N LYS A 63 4.20 3.48 12.83
CA LYS A 63 4.43 3.48 14.27
C LYS A 63 3.58 4.55 14.93
N SER A 64 2.88 4.20 16.00
CA SER A 64 2.20 5.16 16.87
C SER A 64 2.51 4.90 18.34
N PRO A 65 2.22 5.85 19.26
CA PRO A 65 2.48 5.66 20.68
C PRO A 65 1.71 4.49 21.30
N SER A 66 0.57 4.12 20.71
CA SER A 66 -0.31 3.06 21.23
C SER A 66 0.01 1.69 20.65
N ARG A 67 0.28 1.61 19.35
CA ARG A 67 0.67 0.36 18.66
C ARG A 67 1.26 0.64 17.28
N ASP A 68 1.95 -0.36 16.77
CA ASP A 68 2.36 -0.40 15.36
C ASP A 68 1.24 -0.97 14.49
N TYR A 69 1.10 -0.42 13.28
CA TYR A 69 0.20 -0.89 12.24
C TYR A 69 1.03 -1.47 11.10
N VAL A 70 0.94 -2.77 10.89
CA VAL A 70 1.69 -3.47 9.85
C VAL A 70 0.80 -3.72 8.64
N HIS A 71 1.29 -3.31 7.47
CA HIS A 71 0.66 -3.55 6.19
C HIS A 71 1.60 -4.33 5.28
N THR A 72 1.05 -5.35 4.60
CA THR A 72 1.80 -6.16 3.64
C THR A 72 0.99 -6.35 2.36
N GLY A 73 1.68 -6.68 1.28
CA GLY A 73 1.05 -7.01 0.03
C GLY A 73 2.04 -7.35 -1.07
N GLU A 74 1.49 -7.57 -2.25
CA GLU A 74 2.21 -7.94 -3.47
C GLU A 74 1.81 -7.01 -4.62
N TYR A 75 2.79 -6.56 -5.40
CA TYR A 75 2.55 -5.76 -6.59
C TYR A 75 2.01 -6.61 -7.74
N LEU A 76 0.80 -6.30 -8.18
CA LEU A 76 0.08 -6.98 -9.25
C LEU A 76 0.29 -6.31 -10.61
N THR A 77 0.55 -5.00 -10.61
CA THR A 77 0.86 -4.22 -11.82
C THR A 77 1.77 -3.07 -11.45
N VAL A 78 2.83 -2.87 -12.22
CA VAL A 78 3.77 -1.75 -12.10
C VAL A 78 4.00 -1.19 -13.50
N ASP A 79 3.28 -0.14 -13.86
CA ASP A 79 3.37 0.54 -15.16
C ASP A 79 3.57 2.06 -14.93
N PRO A 80 4.82 2.52 -14.74
CA PRO A 80 5.09 3.91 -14.40
C PRO A 80 4.88 4.87 -15.58
N PRO A 81 4.32 6.08 -15.38
CA PRO A 81 3.64 6.60 -14.18
C PRO A 81 2.12 6.40 -14.26
N SER A 82 1.70 5.36 -14.98
CA SER A 82 0.36 5.18 -15.52
C SER A 82 -0.57 4.44 -14.56
N LYS A 83 -0.09 3.34 -13.98
CA LYS A 83 -0.88 2.45 -13.14
C LYS A 83 0.00 1.68 -12.15
N LEU A 84 -0.43 1.67 -10.91
CA LEU A 84 0.09 0.80 -9.86
C LEU A 84 -1.09 0.02 -9.28
N ALA A 85 -0.95 -1.29 -9.15
CA ALA A 85 -1.93 -2.13 -8.48
C ALA A 85 -1.22 -3.11 -7.56
N PHE A 86 -1.76 -3.30 -6.36
CA PHE A 86 -1.22 -4.21 -5.36
C PHE A 86 -2.31 -4.78 -4.46
N SER A 87 -2.06 -5.96 -3.89
CA SER A 87 -2.86 -6.46 -2.77
C SER A 87 -2.51 -5.69 -1.49
N TRP A 88 -3.43 -5.68 -0.51
CA TRP A 88 -3.23 -4.98 0.76
C TRP A 88 -3.83 -5.80 1.90
N SER A 89 -3.00 -6.15 2.88
CA SER A 89 -3.42 -6.82 4.11
C SER A 89 -2.92 -6.04 5.32
N THR A 90 -3.81 -5.89 6.31
CA THR A 90 -3.51 -5.34 7.64
C THR A 90 -3.57 -6.44 8.71
N ASP A 91 -3.73 -7.69 8.29
CA ASP A 91 -3.82 -8.81 9.20
C ASP A 91 -2.42 -9.32 9.56
N GLU A 92 -2.13 -9.34 10.87
CA GLU A 92 -0.96 -9.98 11.48
C GLU A 92 -0.83 -11.46 11.10
N SER A 93 -1.94 -12.13 10.77
CA SER A 93 -1.98 -13.54 10.36
C SER A 93 -1.55 -13.78 8.91
N SER A 94 -1.43 -12.72 8.10
CA SER A 94 -1.00 -12.83 6.71
C SER A 94 0.42 -13.40 6.64
N PRO A 95 0.68 -14.41 5.79
CA PRO A 95 1.97 -15.07 5.72
C PRO A 95 3.07 -14.04 5.44
N ARG A 96 3.92 -13.81 6.45
CA ARG A 96 5.05 -12.90 6.35
C ARG A 96 6.06 -13.52 5.38
N PRO A 97 6.44 -12.82 4.31
CA PRO A 97 7.50 -13.26 3.44
C PRO A 97 8.80 -13.45 4.23
N PRO A 98 9.63 -14.44 3.86
CA PRO A 98 10.97 -14.60 4.41
C PRO A 98 11.87 -13.56 3.75
N TRP A 99 11.92 -12.36 4.34
CA TRP A 99 13.07 -11.49 4.21
C TRP A 99 14.02 -11.77 5.37
#